data_AF-A0A6A4E0P2-F1
#
_entry.id   AF-A0A6A4E0P2-F1
#
_cell.length_a   1.000
_cell.length_b   1.000
_cell.length_c   1.000
_cell.angle_alpha   90.00
_cell.angle_beta   90.00
_cell.angle_gamma   90.00
#
_symmetry.space_group_name_H-M   'P 1'
#
loop_
_entity.id
_entity.type
_entity.pdbx_description
1 polymer ?
#
loop_
_entity_poly.entity_id
_entity_poly.type
_entity_poly.pdbx_seq_one_letter_code
_entity_poly.pdbx_strand_id
1 'polypeptide(L)'
;MQRASSRNINVGAVITGNTPANKDMWVDLQSKFPHTFFHGCVCHALHLLVKDMVKKMTWMDRLQDGCKRLVIFFKSNHKLRSQLTSRLNDQGLRLIAKPGDTRWGSLQLCSS
;
A
#
# COMPACT_ATOMS: atom_id res chain seq x y z
N MET A 1 -6.76 14.16 -16.03
CA MET A 1 -7.99 14.81 -15.52
C MET A 1 -9.14 14.47 -16.47
N GLN A 2 -9.92 13.43 -16.18
CA GLN A 2 -11.12 13.13 -16.97
C GLN A 2 -12.25 14.05 -16.51
N ARG A 3 -12.72 14.93 -17.40
CA ARG A 3 -13.97 15.68 -17.23
C ARG A 3 -15.11 14.68 -17.21
N ALA A 4 -15.81 14.57 -16.09
CA ALA A 4 -17.07 13.86 -16.03
C ALA A 4 -18.08 14.58 -16.93
N SER A 5 -18.65 13.82 -17.85
CA SER A 5 -19.69 14.18 -18.82
C SER A 5 -20.91 14.80 -18.12
N SER A 6 -21.52 15.80 -18.76
CA SER A 6 -22.70 16.58 -18.34
C SER A 6 -23.97 15.74 -18.16
N ARG A 7 -23.98 14.84 -17.18
CA ARG A 7 -25.18 14.26 -16.58
C ARG A 7 -25.24 14.80 -15.16
N ASN A 8 -26.42 15.19 -14.68
CA ASN A 8 -26.63 15.57 -13.28
C ASN A 8 -26.44 14.34 -12.39
N ILE A 9 -25.19 14.03 -12.05
CA ILE A 9 -24.80 12.97 -11.12
C ILE A 9 -24.81 13.60 -9.73
N ASN A 10 -25.73 13.16 -8.88
CA ASN A 10 -25.73 13.55 -7.47
C ASN A 10 -24.73 12.67 -6.71
N VAL A 11 -23.70 13.26 -6.14
CA VAL A 11 -22.65 12.55 -5.41
C VAL A 11 -22.96 12.57 -3.92
N GLY A 12 -23.35 11.42 -3.36
CA GLY A 12 -23.67 11.29 -1.94
C GLY A 12 -22.43 11.13 -1.03
N ALA A 13 -21.34 10.55 -1.54
CA ALA A 13 -20.12 10.36 -0.78
C ALA A 13 -18.86 10.32 -1.65
N VAL A 14 -17.73 10.72 -1.07
CA VAL A 14 -16.40 10.70 -1.66
C VAL A 14 -15.45 10.01 -0.68
N ILE A 15 -14.84 8.91 -1.14
CA ILE A 15 -13.93 8.09 -0.33
C ILE A 15 -12.52 8.23 -0.91
N THR A 16 -11.58 8.76 -0.12
CA THR A 16 -10.17 8.89 -0.53
C THR A 16 -9.21 8.35 0.54
N GLY A 17 -7.91 8.25 0.26
CA GLY A 17 -6.93 7.81 1.25
C GLY A 17 -6.82 8.74 2.46
N ASN A 18 -6.24 8.28 3.58
CA ASN A 18 -6.26 9.02 4.85
C ASN A 18 -5.07 9.98 5.03
N THR A 19 -4.48 10.46 3.93
CA THR A 19 -3.34 11.39 3.98
C THR A 19 -3.78 12.75 4.55
N PRO A 20 -2.88 13.52 5.18
CA PRO A 20 -3.21 14.87 5.68
C PRO A 20 -3.83 15.76 4.59
N ALA A 21 -3.24 15.80 3.40
CA ALA A 21 -3.76 16.57 2.27
C ALA A 21 -5.21 16.20 1.88
N ASN A 22 -5.59 14.92 1.98
CA ASN A 22 -6.95 14.51 1.70
C ASN A 22 -7.91 14.94 2.82
N LYS A 23 -7.47 14.89 4.07
CA LYS A 23 -8.26 15.38 5.22
C LYS A 23 -8.53 16.88 5.11
N ASP A 24 -7.52 17.66 4.74
CA ASP A 24 -7.65 19.11 4.52
C ASP A 24 -8.65 19.38 3.37
N MET A 25 -8.50 18.65 2.26
CA MET A 25 -9.44 18.71 1.15
C MET A 25 -10.88 18.36 1.57
N TRP A 26 -11.10 17.39 2.46
CA TRP A 26 -12.43 17.06 2.96
C TRP A 26 -13.07 18.24 3.69
N VAL A 27 -12.32 18.94 4.54
CA VAL A 27 -12.81 20.12 5.26
C VAL A 27 -13.23 21.21 4.26
N ASP A 28 -12.37 21.49 3.28
CA ASP A 28 -12.65 22.48 2.24
C ASP A 28 -13.88 22.13 1.40
N LEU A 29 -14.01 20.86 1.00
CA LEU A 29 -15.11 20.40 0.15
C LEU A 29 -16.41 20.22 0.92
N GLN A 30 -16.37 19.88 2.21
CA GLN A 30 -17.57 19.73 3.03
C GLN A 30 -18.34 21.05 3.13
N SER A 31 -17.64 22.18 3.18
CA SER A 31 -18.26 23.52 3.16
C SER A 31 -18.99 23.82 1.84
N LYS A 32 -18.47 23.32 0.72
CA LYS A 32 -18.99 23.54 -0.64
C LYS A 32 -20.10 22.56 -1.01
N PHE A 33 -20.07 21.36 -0.42
CA PHE A 33 -20.99 20.26 -0.71
C PHE A 33 -21.50 19.65 0.61
N PRO A 34 -22.39 20.35 1.35
CA PRO A 34 -22.82 19.93 2.68
C PRO A 34 -23.60 18.61 2.67
N HIS A 35 -24.20 18.24 1.53
CA HIS A 35 -24.94 16.98 1.37
C HIS A 35 -24.07 15.82 0.86
N THR A 36 -22.78 16.04 0.63
CA THR A 36 -21.83 15.00 0.23
C THR A 36 -20.95 14.65 1.43
N PHE A 37 -20.83 13.36 1.73
CA PHE A 37 -19.99 12.87 2.82
C PHE A 37 -18.56 12.60 2.36
N PHE A 38 -17.57 13.21 3.00
CA PHE A 38 -16.16 13.00 2.69
C PHE A 38 -15.48 12.17 3.77
N HIS A 39 -14.91 11.02 3.40
CA HIS A 39 -14.29 10.14 4.38
C HIS A 39 -13.08 9.38 3.87
N GLY A 40 -12.33 8.86 4.84
CA GLY A 40 -11.17 8.03 4.64
C GLY A 40 -11.53 6.62 4.19
N CYS A 41 -10.66 6.05 3.37
CA CYS A 41 -10.73 4.67 2.95
C CYS A 41 -10.45 3.76 4.15
N VAL A 42 -11.43 2.93 4.53
CA VAL A 42 -11.30 1.90 5.59
C VAL A 42 -10.07 1.03 5.36
N CYS A 43 -9.79 0.73 4.09
CA CYS A 43 -8.60 0.02 3.71
C CYS A 43 -7.31 0.73 4.19
N HIS A 44 -7.18 2.03 3.91
CA HIS A 44 -6.00 2.78 4.36
C HIS A 44 -5.89 2.77 5.89
N ALA A 45 -7.01 2.89 6.61
CA ALA A 45 -7.04 2.83 8.07
C ALA A 45 -6.56 1.47 8.61
N LEU A 46 -7.03 0.35 8.03
CA LEU A 46 -6.60 -0.99 8.44
C LEU A 46 -5.11 -1.21 8.17
N HIS A 47 -4.58 -0.73 7.04
CA HIS A 47 -3.14 -0.77 6.76
C HIS A 47 -2.32 -0.03 7.82
N LEU A 48 -2.75 1.18 8.21
CA LEU A 48 -2.08 1.96 9.25
C LEU A 48 -2.12 1.25 10.61
N LEU A 49 -3.28 0.68 10.98
CA LEU A 49 -3.43 -0.09 12.20
C LEU A 49 -2.43 -1.26 12.27
N VAL A 50 -2.36 -2.06 11.21
CA VAL A 50 -1.40 -3.17 11.12
C VAL A 50 0.04 -2.66 11.17
N LYS A 51 0.35 -1.56 10.46
CA LYS A 51 1.69 -0.96 10.48
C LYS A 51 2.09 -0.53 11.89
N ASP A 52 1.17 0.06 12.65
CA ASP A 52 1.44 0.52 14.02
C ASP A 52 1.53 -0.64 15.01
N MET A 53 0.74 -1.70 14.85
CA MET A 53 0.91 -2.94 15.61
C MET A 53 2.28 -3.57 15.37
N VAL A 54 2.70 -3.65 14.10
CA VAL A 54 4.00 -4.21 13.73
C VAL A 54 5.15 -3.40 14.31
N LYS A 55 5.08 -2.07 14.26
CA LYS A 55 6.10 -1.18 14.87
C LYS A 55 6.27 -1.39 16.38
N LYS A 56 5.23 -1.79 17.10
CA LYS A 56 5.32 -2.09 18.54
C LYS A 56 6.07 -3.38 18.84
N MET A 57 6.23 -4.25 17.84
CA MET A 57 6.93 -5.52 17.96
C MET A 57 8.34 -5.40 17.36
N THR A 58 9.29 -4.99 18.20
CA THR A 58 10.69 -4.69 17.80
C THR A 58 11.44 -5.84 17.13
N TRP A 59 11.02 -7.09 17.34
CA TRP A 59 11.60 -8.25 16.66
C TRP A 59 11.24 -8.31 15.17
N MET A 60 10.07 -7.76 14.77
CA MET A 60 9.65 -7.74 13.37
C MET A 60 10.47 -6.76 12.54
N ASP A 61 10.99 -5.68 13.11
CA ASP A 61 11.90 -4.78 12.39
C ASP A 61 13.18 -5.51 11.97
N ARG A 62 13.75 -6.32 12.88
CA ARG A 62 14.94 -7.14 12.59
C ARG A 62 14.66 -8.17 11.50
N LEU A 63 13.49 -8.81 11.55
CA LEU A 63 13.04 -9.75 10.52
C LEU A 63 12.89 -9.05 9.16
N GLN A 64 12.21 -7.90 9.15
CA GLN A 64 11.99 -7.12 7.93
C GLN A 64 13.31 -6.71 7.28
N ASP A 65 14.29 -6.29 8.07
CA ASP A 65 15.61 -5.92 7.58
C ASP A 65 16.43 -7.12 7.08
N GLY A 66 16.26 -8.29 7.71
CA GLY A 66 16.74 -9.57 7.18
C GLY A 66 16.17 -9.86 5.78
N CYS A 67 14.85 -9.79 5.62
CA CYS A 67 14.17 -9.98 4.35
C CYS A 67 14.64 -8.97 3.29
N LYS A 68 14.71 -7.67 3.64
CA LYS A 68 15.21 -6.62 2.72
C LYS A 68 16.63 -6.92 2.24
N ARG A 69 17.52 -7.35 3.13
CA ARG A 69 18.90 -7.73 2.77
C ARG A 69 18.94 -8.89 1.79
N LEU A 70 18.14 -9.93 2.00
CA LEU A 70 18.01 -11.04 1.05
C LEU A 70 17.51 -10.55 -0.31
N VAL A 71 16.47 -9.73 -0.35
CA VAL A 71 15.94 -9.17 -1.61
C VAL A 71 17.03 -8.37 -2.34
N ILE A 72 17.78 -7.55 -1.62
CA ILE A 72 18.89 -6.76 -2.19
C ILE A 72 19.97 -7.68 -2.75
N PHE A 73 20.39 -8.67 -1.97
CA PHE A 73 21.41 -9.64 -2.37
C PHE A 73 21.04 -10.33 -3.69
N PHE A 74 19.82 -10.88 -3.81
CA PHE A 74 19.40 -11.50 -5.06
C PHE A 74 19.25 -10.49 -6.19
N LYS A 75 18.75 -9.28 -5.93
CA LYS A 75 18.64 -8.26 -6.99
C LYS A 75 19.99 -7.80 -7.53
N SER A 76 21.01 -7.73 -6.69
CA SER A 76 22.37 -7.36 -7.08
C SER A 76 23.12 -8.49 -7.79
N ASN A 77 22.71 -9.74 -7.61
CA ASN A 77 23.34 -10.92 -8.22
C ASN A 77 22.48 -11.50 -9.35
N HIS A 78 22.67 -11.00 -10.57
CA HIS A 78 21.85 -11.37 -11.75
C HIS A 78 21.75 -12.88 -12.00
N LYS A 79 22.84 -13.64 -11.82
CA LYS A 79 22.84 -15.10 -11.99
C LYS A 79 21.96 -15.81 -10.96
N LEU A 80 22.13 -15.47 -9.68
CA LEU A 80 21.34 -16.03 -8.58
C LEU A 80 19.87 -15.62 -8.69
N ARG A 81 19.60 -14.38 -9.12
CA ARG A 81 18.24 -13.92 -9.41
C ARG A 81 17.56 -14.75 -10.48
N SER A 82 18.27 -15.04 -11.57
CA SER A 82 17.73 -15.84 -12.68
C SER A 82 17.41 -17.26 -12.21
N GLN A 83 18.35 -17.90 -11.51
CA GLN A 83 18.14 -19.23 -10.94
C GLN A 83 16.96 -19.27 -9.97
N LEU A 84 16.88 -18.30 -9.06
CA LEU A 84 15.79 -18.19 -8.11
C LEU A 84 14.44 -17.94 -8.80
N THR A 85 14.40 -17.08 -9.81
CA THR A 85 13.20 -16.79 -10.59
C THR A 85 12.70 -18.04 -11.33
N SER A 86 13.62 -18.80 -11.92
CA SER A 86 13.31 -20.08 -12.57
C SER A 86 12.66 -21.05 -11.58
N ARG A 87 13.27 -21.25 -10.41
CA ARG A 87 12.76 -22.15 -9.36
C ARG A 87 11.40 -21.70 -8.80
N LEU A 88 11.21 -20.40 -8.59
CA LEU A 88 9.94 -19.86 -8.11
C LEU A 88 8.83 -20.06 -9.14
N ASN A 89 9.12 -19.83 -10.42
CA ASN A 89 8.17 -20.09 -11.50
C ASN A 89 7.81 -21.58 -11.62
N ASP A 90 8.79 -22.48 -11.50
CA ASP A 90 8.57 -23.93 -11.51
C ASP A 90 7.60 -24.37 -10.39
N GLN A 91 7.63 -23.67 -9.25
CA GLN A 91 6.76 -23.92 -8.10
C GLN A 91 5.46 -23.10 -8.11
N GLY A 92 5.22 -22.28 -9.13
CA GLY A 92 4.07 -21.38 -9.19
C GLY A 92 4.07 -20.28 -8.11
N LEU A 93 5.23 -19.99 -7.53
CA LEU A 93 5.41 -19.02 -6.44
C LEU A 93 5.71 -17.61 -6.97
N ARG A 94 5.40 -16.61 -6.15
CA ARG A 94 5.60 -15.19 -6.51
C ARG A 94 7.07 -14.80 -6.38
N LEU A 95 7.48 -13.84 -7.20
CA LEU A 95 8.80 -13.23 -7.13
C LEU A 95 8.97 -12.35 -5.89
N ILE A 96 10.19 -12.39 -5.34
CA ILE A 96 10.56 -11.59 -4.18
C ILE A 96 10.46 -10.08 -4.48
N ALA A 97 9.68 -9.35 -3.68
CA ALA A 97 9.52 -7.91 -3.78
C ALA A 97 10.10 -7.17 -2.56
N LYS A 98 10.52 -5.91 -2.75
CA LYS A 98 10.88 -5.04 -1.61
C LYS A 98 9.59 -4.50 -0.98
N PRO A 99 9.56 -4.29 0.34
CA PRO A 99 8.41 -3.68 0.96
C PRO A 99 8.41 -2.19 0.59
N GLY A 100 7.33 -1.71 -0.02
CA GLY A 100 7.09 -0.30 -0.29
C GLY A 100 6.15 0.30 0.75
N ASP A 101 6.50 1.47 1.28
CA ASP A 101 5.75 2.15 2.35
C ASP A 101 4.33 2.56 1.97
N THR A 102 4.04 2.69 0.67
CA THR A 102 2.76 3.19 0.14
C THR A 102 1.86 2.11 -0.44
N ARG A 103 2.30 0.84 -0.48
CA ARG A 103 1.50 -0.27 -1.01
C ARG A 103 1.08 -1.21 0.11
N TRP A 104 -0.22 -1.43 0.23
CA TRP A 104 -0.78 -2.43 1.14
C TRP A 104 -0.10 -3.78 0.93
N GLY A 105 0.19 -4.48 2.04
CA GLY A 105 0.64 -5.88 1.99
C GLY A 105 2.07 -6.04 1.50
N SER A 106 2.82 -4.94 1.36
CA SER A 106 4.21 -4.98 0.95
C SER A 106 5.09 -5.73 1.95
N LEU A 107 4.74 -5.67 3.24
CA LEU A 107 5.32 -6.52 4.30
C LEU A 107 5.08 -8.01 4.05
N GLN A 108 3.85 -8.41 3.74
CA GLN A 108 3.51 -9.79 3.42
C GLN A 108 4.25 -10.28 2.19
N LEU A 109 4.33 -9.46 1.14
CA LEU A 109 5.04 -9.76 -0.11
C LEU A 109 6.57 -9.91 0.05
N CYS A 110 7.14 -9.54 1.20
CA CYS A 110 8.55 -9.75 1.50
C CYS A 110 8.83 -11.08 2.19
N SER A 111 7.81 -11.69 2.79
CA SER A 111 7.91 -12.89 3.61
C SER A 111 7.24 -14.12 2.99
N SER A 112 6.43 -13.93 1.94
CA SER A 112 5.73 -14.96 1.17
C SER A 112 6.41 -15.25 -0.16
#